data_AF-A0A6V7IWJ4-F1
#
_entry.id   AF-A0A6V7IWJ4-F1
#
_cell.length_a   1.000
_cell.length_b   1.000
_cell.length_c   1.000
_cell.angle_alpha   90.00
_cell.angle_beta   90.00
_cell.angle_gamma   90.00
#
_symmetry.space_group_name_H-M   'P 1'
#
loop_
_entity.id
_entity.type
_entity.pdbx_description
1 polymer ?
#
loop_
_entity_poly.entity_id
_entity_poly.type
_entity_poly.pdbx_seq_one_letter_code
_entity_poly.pdbx_strand_id
1 'polypeptide(L)'
;KAMTAQQQRSTVTASGVYNHEKHLATSSQSSITIAKGVTSKSSMLTAAATVNQLMNGIRPAEDELLTMPLDDLDLLSATSNPAEVDHARAKYSNFLDHFVDRLRSSDGAKSAKAPLLLNRVNEIIRKAWAVPTHGHDLGYTLCNTLRTRGLLDLLVTNCVAEDEELQFSSARLLEQCLTTENRAHVVEHGLEK
;
A
#
# COMPACT_ATOMS: atom_id res chain seq x y z
N LYS A 1 47.37 -26.86 -5.22
CA LYS A 1 46.51 -27.05 -6.42
C LYS A 1 46.34 -28.56 -6.61
N ALA A 2 45.19 -29.21 -6.69
CA ALA A 2 43.79 -28.90 -6.43
C ALA A 2 43.11 -30.27 -6.21
N MET A 3 42.28 -30.42 -5.18
CA MET A 3 41.45 -31.61 -4.94
C MET A 3 40.15 -31.45 -5.73
N THR A 4 39.78 -32.42 -6.55
CA THR A 4 38.52 -32.40 -7.32
C THR A 4 37.53 -33.38 -6.71
N ALA A 5 36.46 -32.83 -6.13
CA ALA A 5 35.32 -33.55 -5.58
C ALA A 5 34.42 -34.11 -6.70
N GLN A 6 33.90 -35.32 -6.50
CA GLN A 6 32.99 -36.00 -7.41
C GLN A 6 31.54 -35.68 -7.02
N GLN A 7 30.84 -34.92 -7.86
CA GLN A 7 29.42 -34.59 -7.73
C GLN A 7 28.55 -35.78 -8.20
N GLN A 8 27.55 -36.18 -7.42
CA GLN A 8 26.49 -37.11 -7.85
C GLN A 8 25.22 -36.31 -8.18
N ARG A 9 24.80 -36.44 -9.44
CA ARG A 9 23.61 -35.81 -10.02
C ARG A 9 22.48 -36.84 -10.03
N SER A 10 21.34 -36.52 -9.40
CA SER A 10 20.13 -37.34 -9.50
C SER A 10 18.99 -36.51 -10.10
N THR A 11 18.53 -36.93 -11.28
CA THR A 11 17.33 -36.47 -11.98
C THR A 11 16.22 -37.49 -11.79
N VAL A 12 14.99 -37.07 -11.47
CA VAL A 12 13.82 -37.96 -11.49
C VAL A 12 12.70 -37.28 -12.28
N THR A 13 12.24 -38.00 -13.30
CA THR A 13 11.16 -37.67 -14.23
C THR A 13 9.80 -38.20 -13.74
N ALA A 14 8.73 -37.62 -14.30
CA ALA A 14 7.33 -37.87 -13.98
C ALA A 14 6.76 -39.19 -14.57
N SER A 15 5.71 -39.68 -13.90
CA SER A 15 4.73 -40.72 -14.31
C SER A 15 5.05 -42.17 -13.94
N GLY A 16 4.13 -42.81 -13.20
CA GLY A 16 4.03 -44.26 -13.08
C GLY A 16 3.71 -44.75 -11.66
N VAL A 17 2.52 -45.32 -11.48
CA VAL A 17 1.96 -45.84 -10.24
C VAL A 17 2.37 -47.31 -10.01
N TYR A 18 2.45 -47.73 -8.74
CA TYR A 18 2.43 -49.11 -8.18
C TYR A 18 3.68 -50.02 -8.33
N ASN A 19 4.20 -50.58 -7.22
CA ASN A 19 3.79 -51.88 -6.67
C ASN A 19 4.57 -52.25 -5.37
N HIS A 20 4.04 -53.29 -4.72
CA HIS A 20 4.18 -53.87 -3.39
C HIS A 20 5.56 -54.32 -2.84
N GLU A 21 5.52 -54.49 -1.51
CA GLU A 21 6.23 -55.42 -0.61
C GLU A 21 7.43 -54.97 0.25
N LYS A 22 7.10 -54.89 1.55
CA LYS A 22 7.80 -55.36 2.76
C LYS A 22 9.28 -55.06 2.89
N HIS A 23 9.59 -54.08 3.74
CA HIS A 23 10.66 -54.25 4.73
C HIS A 23 10.27 -53.56 6.05
N LEU A 24 10.34 -54.33 7.14
CA LEU A 24 10.18 -53.89 8.52
C LEU A 24 11.33 -52.93 8.89
N ALA A 25 11.01 -51.66 9.12
CA ALA A 25 11.92 -50.73 9.77
C ALA A 25 11.12 -49.72 10.61
N THR A 26 11.20 -49.89 11.93
CA THR A 26 10.72 -48.95 12.94
C THR A 26 11.35 -47.58 12.70
N SER A 27 10.57 -46.65 12.18
CA SER A 27 10.96 -45.25 12.00
C SER A 27 9.96 -44.38 12.77
N SER A 28 10.48 -43.66 13.77
CA SER A 28 9.72 -42.63 14.49
C SER A 28 9.33 -41.54 13.51
N GLN A 29 8.04 -41.43 13.18
CA GLN A 29 7.54 -40.30 12.41
C GLN A 29 7.25 -39.15 13.36
N SER A 30 8.08 -38.10 13.29
CA SER A 30 7.72 -36.79 13.82
C SER A 30 6.82 -36.11 12.79
N SER A 31 5.53 -35.99 13.12
CA SER A 31 4.56 -35.24 12.32
C SER A 31 4.90 -33.75 12.37
N ILE A 32 5.54 -33.22 11.33
CA ILE A 32 5.64 -31.76 11.12
C ILE A 32 4.35 -31.32 10.43
N THR A 33 3.44 -30.73 11.19
CA THR A 33 2.28 -30.01 10.66
C THR A 33 2.76 -28.65 10.12
N ILE A 34 3.06 -28.57 8.83
CA ILE A 34 3.18 -27.27 8.15
C ILE A 34 1.77 -26.75 7.89
N ALA A 35 1.29 -25.85 8.76
CA ALA A 35 0.08 -25.08 8.51
C ALA A 35 0.32 -24.13 7.33
N LYS A 36 0.05 -24.60 6.12
CA LYS A 36 -0.04 -23.77 4.92
C LYS A 36 -1.46 -23.23 4.85
N GLY A 37 -1.67 -22.00 5.32
CA GLY A 37 -3.01 -21.42 5.36
C GLY A 37 -3.08 -19.99 5.87
N VAL A 38 -2.24 -19.07 5.37
CA VAL A 38 -2.60 -17.65 5.40
C VAL A 38 -3.68 -17.45 4.34
N THR A 39 -4.94 -17.62 4.74
CA THR A 39 -6.06 -17.37 3.85
C THR A 39 -6.33 -15.87 3.83
N SER A 40 -6.12 -15.22 2.68
CA SER A 40 -6.42 -13.80 2.40
C SER A 40 -7.92 -13.44 2.49
N LYS A 41 -8.75 -14.27 3.15
CA LYS A 41 -10.20 -14.10 3.25
C LYS A 41 -10.59 -13.16 4.39
N SER A 42 -9.83 -13.13 5.48
CA SER A 42 -10.08 -12.22 6.60
C SER A 42 -9.84 -10.75 6.20
N SER A 43 -8.76 -10.49 5.47
CA SER A 43 -8.41 -9.15 4.98
C SER A 43 -9.51 -8.54 4.10
N MET A 44 -10.15 -9.35 3.24
CA MET A 44 -11.24 -8.88 2.37
C MET A 44 -12.52 -8.56 3.15
N LEU A 45 -12.86 -9.35 4.19
CA LEU A 45 -14.03 -9.08 5.02
C LEU A 45 -13.87 -7.78 5.81
N THR A 46 -12.67 -7.54 6.37
CA THR A 46 -12.36 -6.28 7.07
C THR A 46 -12.36 -5.10 6.10
N ALA A 47 -11.75 -5.25 4.93
CA ALA A 47 -11.74 -4.19 3.91
C ALA A 47 -13.14 -3.75 3.48
N ALA A 48 -14.04 -4.71 3.21
CA ALA A 48 -15.42 -4.41 2.83
C ALA A 48 -16.18 -3.70 3.96
N ALA A 49 -15.96 -4.11 5.21
CA ALA A 49 -16.56 -3.45 6.37
C ALA A 49 -16.07 -2.00 6.53
N THR A 50 -14.76 -1.75 6.35
CA THR A 50 -14.19 -0.40 6.42
C THR A 50 -14.70 0.51 5.29
N VAL A 51 -14.81 0.00 4.05
CA VAL A 51 -15.43 0.76 2.94
C VAL A 51 -16.88 1.14 3.29
N ASN A 52 -17.65 0.21 3.86
CA ASN A 52 -19.03 0.48 4.23
C ASN A 52 -19.15 1.48 5.39
N GLN A 53 -18.22 1.42 6.36
CA GLN A 53 -18.13 2.40 7.46
C GLN A 53 -17.82 3.81 6.96
N LEU A 54 -16.94 3.93 5.96
CA LEU A 54 -16.58 5.19 5.31
C LEU A 54 -17.78 5.81 4.59
N MET A 55 -18.58 5.01 3.88
CA MET A 55 -19.83 5.47 3.26
C MET A 55 -20.88 5.90 4.29
N ASN A 56 -20.84 5.34 5.49
CA ASN A 56 -21.73 5.68 6.61
C ASN A 56 -21.20 6.80 7.53
N GLY A 57 -20.07 7.43 7.20
CA GLY A 57 -19.51 8.55 7.97
C GLY A 57 -18.84 8.16 9.30
N ILE A 58 -18.55 6.87 9.51
CA ILE A 58 -17.79 6.39 10.67
C ILE A 58 -16.30 6.54 10.36
N ARG A 59 -15.56 7.24 11.23
CA ARG A 59 -14.10 7.41 11.08
C ARG A 59 -13.40 6.07 11.31
N PRO A 60 -12.69 5.50 10.31
CA PRO A 60 -11.99 4.23 10.47
C PRO A 60 -10.80 4.37 11.42
N ALA A 61 -10.41 3.24 12.02
CA ALA A 61 -9.19 3.18 12.81
C ALA A 61 -7.94 3.30 11.91
N GLU A 62 -6.81 3.73 12.47
CA GLU A 62 -5.55 3.85 11.71
C GLU A 62 -5.11 2.50 11.12
N ASP A 63 -5.26 1.41 11.87
CA ASP A 63 -4.86 0.09 11.41
C ASP A 63 -5.73 -0.40 10.23
N GLU A 64 -6.98 0.01 10.17
CA GLU A 64 -7.86 -0.28 9.03
C GLU A 64 -7.45 0.53 7.80
N LEU A 65 -7.14 1.82 7.97
CA LEU A 65 -6.62 2.67 6.89
C LEU A 65 -5.30 2.11 6.30
N LEU A 66 -4.41 1.60 7.15
CA LEU A 66 -3.13 1.03 6.73
C LEU A 66 -3.27 -0.31 5.99
N THR A 67 -4.30 -1.09 6.27
CA THR A 67 -4.46 -2.46 5.74
C THR A 67 -5.43 -2.57 4.56
N MET A 68 -6.14 -1.50 4.25
CA MET A 68 -7.17 -1.49 3.22
C MET A 68 -6.61 -1.76 1.81
N PRO A 69 -7.10 -2.76 1.06
CA PRO A 69 -6.55 -3.15 -0.23
C PRO A 69 -6.67 -2.06 -1.30
N LEU A 70 -5.67 -2.02 -2.18
CA LEU A 70 -5.56 -1.05 -3.28
C LEU A 70 -5.76 -1.72 -4.66
N ASP A 71 -6.28 -2.95 -4.67
CA ASP A 71 -6.33 -3.82 -5.85
C ASP A 71 -7.17 -3.22 -6.98
N ASP A 72 -8.19 -2.42 -6.66
CA ASP A 72 -9.02 -1.76 -7.65
C ASP A 72 -8.24 -0.73 -8.49
N LEU A 73 -7.19 -0.10 -7.98
CA LEU A 73 -6.29 0.71 -8.82
C LEU A 73 -5.49 -0.15 -9.81
N ASP A 74 -5.09 -1.36 -9.40
CA ASP A 74 -4.34 -2.29 -10.25
C ASP A 74 -5.25 -2.95 -11.31
N LEU A 75 -6.56 -3.03 -11.04
CA LEU A 75 -7.56 -3.58 -11.96
C LEU A 75 -7.97 -2.57 -13.05
N LEU A 76 -7.76 -1.27 -12.83
CA LEU A 76 -8.02 -0.27 -13.86
C LEU A 76 -7.05 -0.41 -15.03
N SER A 77 -7.58 -0.33 -16.24
CA SER A 77 -6.82 -0.50 -17.48
C SER A 77 -7.32 0.46 -18.55
N ALA A 78 -6.69 0.45 -19.72
CA ALA A 78 -7.09 1.29 -20.86
C ALA A 78 -8.52 1.01 -21.37
N THR A 79 -9.12 -0.12 -21.00
CA THR A 79 -10.49 -0.50 -21.38
C THR A 79 -11.50 -0.32 -20.24
N SER A 80 -11.07 0.18 -19.08
CA SER A 80 -11.98 0.46 -17.98
C SER A 80 -13.00 1.51 -18.38
N ASN A 81 -14.24 1.31 -17.94
CA ASN A 81 -15.30 2.26 -18.27
C ASN A 81 -15.20 3.51 -17.37
N PRO A 82 -15.75 4.66 -17.79
CA PRO A 82 -15.66 5.89 -17.01
C PRO A 82 -16.21 5.77 -15.58
N ALA A 83 -17.26 4.97 -15.36
CA ALA A 83 -17.87 4.81 -14.04
C ALA A 83 -16.95 4.08 -13.04
N GLU A 84 -16.16 3.11 -13.51
CA GLU A 84 -15.13 2.43 -12.68
C GLU A 84 -14.03 3.40 -12.25
N VAL A 85 -13.58 4.24 -13.19
CA VAL A 85 -12.56 5.27 -12.93
C VAL A 85 -13.10 6.32 -11.96
N ASP A 86 -14.33 6.80 -12.15
CA ASP A 86 -15.00 7.73 -11.26
C ASP A 86 -15.21 7.15 -9.85
N HIS A 87 -15.58 5.88 -9.77
CA HIS A 87 -15.72 5.19 -8.50
C HIS A 87 -14.38 5.11 -7.75
N ALA A 88 -13.30 4.72 -8.43
CA ALA A 88 -11.96 4.71 -7.83
C ALA A 88 -11.53 6.11 -7.39
N ARG A 89 -11.71 7.13 -8.25
CA ARG A 89 -11.42 8.53 -7.94
C ARG A 89 -12.13 9.00 -6.66
N ALA A 90 -13.43 8.73 -6.55
CA ALA A 90 -14.23 9.13 -5.40
C ALA A 90 -13.81 8.38 -4.13
N LYS A 91 -13.65 7.06 -4.21
CA LYS A 91 -13.18 6.22 -3.10
C LYS A 91 -11.85 6.71 -2.55
N TYR A 92 -10.85 6.92 -3.41
CA TYR A 92 -9.52 7.32 -2.97
C TYR A 92 -9.48 8.77 -2.50
N SER A 93 -10.25 9.68 -3.09
CA SER A 93 -10.37 11.04 -2.56
C SER A 93 -10.90 11.04 -1.13
N ASN A 94 -11.95 10.27 -0.87
CA ASN A 94 -12.51 10.11 0.47
C ASN A 94 -11.50 9.45 1.43
N PHE A 95 -10.74 8.45 1.00
CA PHE A 95 -9.71 7.86 1.87
C PHE A 95 -8.64 8.88 2.24
N LEU A 96 -8.16 9.64 1.28
CA LEU A 96 -7.18 10.69 1.52
C LEU A 96 -7.71 11.72 2.51
N ASP A 97 -9.00 12.07 2.45
CA ASP A 97 -9.63 12.93 3.44
C ASP A 97 -9.49 12.38 4.87
N HIS A 98 -9.67 11.07 5.06
CA HIS A 98 -9.49 10.43 6.37
C HIS A 98 -8.03 10.40 6.81
N PHE A 99 -7.08 10.13 5.90
CA PHE A 99 -5.65 10.22 6.23
C PHE A 99 -5.28 11.63 6.67
N VAL A 100 -5.76 12.65 5.97
CA VAL A 100 -5.48 14.05 6.31
C VAL A 100 -6.07 14.42 7.67
N ASP A 101 -7.31 14.01 7.96
CA ASP A 101 -7.93 14.21 9.27
C ASP A 101 -7.10 13.59 10.40
N ARG A 102 -6.56 12.38 10.20
CA ARG A 102 -5.70 11.72 11.21
C ARG A 102 -4.39 12.47 11.39
N LEU A 103 -3.71 12.79 10.29
CA LEU A 103 -2.39 13.46 10.31
C LEU A 103 -2.46 14.88 10.88
N ARG A 104 -3.56 15.60 10.64
CA ARG A 104 -3.78 16.96 11.16
C ARG A 104 -4.39 17.01 12.56
N SER A 105 -4.86 15.89 13.10
CA SER A 105 -5.31 15.86 14.50
C SER A 105 -4.16 16.28 15.44
N SER A 106 -4.47 16.84 16.60
CA SER A 106 -3.47 17.33 17.58
C SER A 106 -2.40 16.29 17.94
N ASP A 107 -2.77 15.01 17.90
CA ASP A 107 -1.88 13.88 18.17
C ASP A 107 -1.30 13.25 16.88
N GLY A 108 -1.76 13.68 15.70
CA GLY A 108 -1.46 13.11 14.40
C GLY A 108 0.00 13.25 13.99
N ALA A 109 0.54 14.47 14.03
CA ALA A 109 1.95 14.74 13.70
C ALA A 109 2.94 14.16 14.74
N LYS A 110 2.47 13.88 15.96
CA LYS A 110 3.25 13.25 17.03
C LYS A 110 3.00 11.74 17.15
N SER A 111 2.13 11.21 16.30
CA SER A 111 1.79 9.79 16.30
C SER A 111 2.97 9.00 15.77
N ALA A 112 3.36 7.95 16.48
CA ALA A 112 4.35 6.98 15.99
C ALA A 112 3.92 6.32 14.65
N LYS A 113 2.64 6.41 14.27
CA LYS A 113 2.13 5.91 12.99
C LYS A 113 2.10 6.96 11.88
N ALA A 114 2.46 8.22 12.14
CA ALA A 114 2.43 9.27 11.12
C ALA A 114 3.28 8.90 9.88
N PRO A 115 4.52 8.39 10.02
CA PRO A 115 5.29 7.94 8.85
C PRO A 115 4.60 6.81 8.09
N LEU A 116 3.98 5.85 8.79
CA LEU A 116 3.24 4.75 8.16
C LEU A 116 2.02 5.24 7.36
N LEU A 117 1.26 6.18 7.92
CA LEU A 117 0.12 6.80 7.25
C LEU A 117 0.56 7.57 5.99
N LEU A 118 1.64 8.35 6.09
CA LEU A 118 2.22 9.07 4.95
C LEU A 118 2.71 8.12 3.85
N ASN A 119 3.40 7.03 4.23
CA ASN A 119 3.83 6.00 3.30
C ASN A 119 2.63 5.34 2.60
N ARG A 120 1.52 5.15 3.32
CA ARG A 120 0.30 4.59 2.74
C ARG A 120 -0.35 5.54 1.73
N VAL A 121 -0.42 6.83 2.05
CA VAL A 121 -0.88 7.86 1.10
C VAL A 121 0.02 7.89 -0.14
N ASN A 122 1.34 7.82 0.03
CA ASN A 122 2.29 7.79 -1.07
C ASN A 122 2.09 6.56 -1.98
N GLU A 123 1.76 5.40 -1.42
CA GLU A 123 1.43 4.21 -2.21
C GLU A 123 0.16 4.41 -3.05
N ILE A 124 -0.90 5.00 -2.48
CA ILE A 124 -2.14 5.33 -3.19
C ILE A 124 -1.84 6.26 -4.37
N ILE A 125 -1.09 7.35 -4.13
CA ILE A 125 -0.75 8.33 -5.17
C ILE A 125 0.09 7.67 -6.28
N ARG A 126 1.11 6.88 -5.94
CA ARG A 126 1.95 6.18 -6.93
C ARG A 126 1.15 5.19 -7.78
N LYS A 127 0.25 4.42 -7.16
CA LYS A 127 -0.64 3.51 -7.88
C LYS A 127 -1.59 4.26 -8.80
N ALA A 128 -2.17 5.36 -8.34
CA ALA A 128 -3.02 6.21 -9.15
C ALA A 128 -2.27 6.75 -10.39
N TRP A 129 -1.04 7.24 -10.23
CA TRP A 129 -0.21 7.68 -11.36
C TRP A 129 0.11 6.55 -12.35
N ALA A 130 0.21 5.31 -11.87
CA ALA A 130 0.56 4.14 -12.68
C ALA A 130 -0.62 3.55 -13.47
N VAL A 131 -1.85 4.02 -13.26
CA VAL A 131 -3.03 3.50 -13.97
C VAL A 131 -2.92 3.78 -15.48
N PRO A 132 -2.98 2.76 -16.36
CA PRO A 132 -2.92 2.96 -17.80
C PRO A 132 -4.04 3.87 -18.29
N THR A 133 -3.70 4.86 -19.13
CA THR A 133 -4.64 5.81 -19.75
C THR A 133 -5.32 6.80 -18.79
N HIS A 134 -5.62 6.40 -17.57
CA HIS A 134 -6.37 7.18 -16.58
C HIS A 134 -5.49 7.77 -15.46
N GLY A 135 -4.21 7.40 -15.40
CA GLY A 135 -3.34 7.77 -14.28
C GLY A 135 -3.07 9.27 -14.17
N HIS A 136 -3.11 10.00 -15.29
CA HIS A 136 -3.01 11.47 -15.24
C HIS A 136 -4.19 12.07 -14.49
N ASP A 137 -5.42 11.72 -14.87
CA ASP A 137 -6.65 12.23 -14.26
C ASP A 137 -6.77 11.82 -12.78
N LEU A 138 -6.51 10.55 -12.47
CA LEU A 138 -6.54 10.03 -11.10
C LEU A 138 -5.45 10.65 -10.22
N GLY A 139 -4.19 10.56 -10.62
CA GLY A 139 -3.06 11.10 -9.85
C GLY A 139 -3.20 12.60 -9.62
N TYR A 140 -3.54 13.35 -10.67
CA TYR A 140 -3.72 14.79 -10.60
C TYR A 140 -4.88 15.19 -9.66
N THR A 141 -6.03 14.51 -9.76
CA THR A 141 -7.17 14.74 -8.86
C THR A 141 -6.78 14.49 -7.41
N LEU A 142 -6.15 13.36 -7.11
CA LEU A 142 -5.79 12.99 -5.75
C LEU A 142 -4.73 13.94 -5.16
N CYS A 143 -3.74 14.35 -5.94
CA CYS A 143 -2.76 15.36 -5.51
C CYS A 143 -3.43 16.71 -5.20
N ASN A 144 -4.47 17.10 -5.95
CA ASN A 144 -5.25 18.30 -5.66
C ASN A 144 -6.14 18.16 -4.42
N THR A 145 -6.68 16.97 -4.15
CA THR A 145 -7.38 16.66 -2.89
C THR A 145 -6.45 16.91 -1.71
N LEU A 146 -5.22 16.39 -1.76
CA LEU A 146 -4.22 16.60 -0.70
C LEU A 146 -3.87 18.08 -0.50
N ARG A 147 -3.71 18.85 -1.59
CA ARG A 147 -3.46 20.29 -1.50
C ARG A 147 -4.64 21.04 -0.89
N THR A 148 -5.85 20.80 -1.38
CA THR A 148 -7.06 21.50 -0.93
C THR A 148 -7.36 21.22 0.54
N ARG A 149 -7.01 20.03 1.02
CA ARG A 149 -7.09 19.64 2.43
C ARG A 149 -5.90 20.11 3.26
N GLY A 150 -4.94 20.81 2.64
CA GLY A 150 -3.73 21.38 3.22
C GLY A 150 -2.73 20.34 3.76
N LEU A 151 -2.76 19.13 3.23
CA LEU A 151 -1.71 18.15 3.56
C LEU A 151 -0.34 18.65 3.07
N LEU A 152 -0.28 19.35 1.93
CA LEU A 152 0.98 19.84 1.38
C LEU A 152 1.73 20.75 2.36
N ASP A 153 1.03 21.63 3.07
CA ASP A 153 1.63 22.51 4.08
C ASP A 153 2.25 21.71 5.23
N LEU A 154 1.54 20.66 5.67
CA LEU A 154 2.03 19.72 6.67
C LEU A 154 3.27 18.97 6.16
N LEU A 155 3.29 18.52 4.90
CA LEU A 155 4.45 17.83 4.33
C LEU A 155 5.67 18.73 4.27
N VAL A 156 5.51 19.99 3.85
CA VAL A 156 6.61 20.96 3.82
C VAL A 156 7.13 21.21 5.24
N THR A 157 6.24 21.37 6.22
CA THR A 157 6.61 21.53 7.63
C THR A 157 7.37 20.30 8.15
N ASN A 158 6.91 19.09 7.82
CA ASN A 158 7.56 17.85 8.23
C ASN A 158 8.93 17.66 7.57
N CYS A 159 9.22 18.30 6.43
CA CYS A 159 10.53 18.20 5.76
C CYS A 159 11.67 18.85 6.56
N VAL A 160 11.37 19.62 7.61
CA VAL A 160 12.36 20.17 8.56
C VAL A 160 12.22 19.58 9.97
N ALA A 161 11.44 18.51 10.14
CA ALA A 161 11.31 17.82 11.41
C ALA A 161 12.62 17.09 11.80
N GLU A 162 12.86 16.96 13.10
CA GLU A 162 14.00 16.20 13.64
C GLU A 162 13.83 14.68 13.49
N ASP A 163 12.58 14.21 13.37
CA ASP A 163 12.26 12.81 13.11
C ASP A 163 12.57 12.47 11.64
N GLU A 164 13.66 11.73 11.43
CA GLU A 164 14.13 11.33 10.10
C GLU A 164 13.09 10.47 9.33
N GLU A 165 12.32 9.62 10.02
CA GLU A 165 11.33 8.77 9.36
C GLU A 165 10.13 9.58 8.88
N LEU A 166 9.69 10.54 9.71
CA LEU A 166 8.65 11.51 9.37
C LEU A 166 9.11 12.41 8.23
N GLN A 167 10.33 12.93 8.30
CA GLN A 167 10.94 13.78 7.29
C GLN A 167 11.02 13.03 5.94
N PHE A 168 11.57 11.83 5.93
CA PHE A 168 11.73 11.03 4.72
C PHE A 168 10.39 10.65 4.09
N SER A 169 9.44 10.18 4.91
CA SER A 169 8.11 9.80 4.43
C SER A 169 7.35 11.01 3.87
N SER A 170 7.53 12.18 4.48
CA SER A 170 6.91 13.44 4.02
C SER A 170 7.52 13.93 2.72
N ALA A 171 8.86 13.95 2.62
CA ALA A 171 9.57 14.37 1.40
C ALA A 171 9.22 13.47 0.21
N ARG A 172 9.17 12.15 0.44
CA ARG A 172 8.81 11.17 -0.59
C ARG A 172 7.37 11.36 -1.09
N LEU A 173 6.42 11.61 -0.19
CA LEU A 173 5.04 11.90 -0.60
C LEU A 173 4.94 13.25 -1.32
N LEU A 174 5.63 14.27 -0.82
CA LEU A 174 5.64 15.60 -1.42
C LEU A 174 6.12 15.53 -2.87
N GLU A 175 7.21 14.81 -3.14
CA GLU A 175 7.73 14.57 -4.49
C GLU A 175 6.65 14.09 -5.46
N GLN A 176 5.83 13.10 -5.04
CA GLN A 176 4.77 12.56 -5.89
C GLN A 176 3.60 13.53 -6.10
N CYS A 177 3.48 14.55 -5.26
CA CYS A 177 2.39 15.52 -5.28
C CYS A 177 2.73 16.81 -6.02
N LEU A 178 3.95 17.00 -6.52
CA LEU A 178 4.37 18.23 -7.20
C LEU A 178 3.83 18.33 -8.64
N THR A 179 2.51 18.42 -8.82
CA THR A 179 1.87 18.89 -10.06
C THR A 179 2.16 20.37 -10.33
N THR A 180 1.79 20.92 -11.48
CA THR A 180 2.05 22.33 -11.81
C THR A 180 1.45 23.29 -10.78
N GLU A 181 0.22 23.06 -10.39
CA GLU A 181 -0.58 23.84 -9.45
C GLU A 181 -0.06 23.65 -8.03
N ASN A 182 0.33 22.43 -7.68
CA ASN A 182 0.91 22.13 -6.38
C ASN A 182 2.31 22.73 -6.22
N ARG A 183 3.12 22.79 -7.28
CA ARG A 183 4.40 23.52 -7.27
C ARG A 183 4.18 25.00 -7.02
N ALA A 184 3.22 25.63 -7.69
CA ALA A 184 2.89 27.03 -7.45
C ALA A 184 2.49 27.28 -5.99
N HIS A 185 1.64 26.41 -5.43
CA HIS A 185 1.24 26.48 -4.02
C HIS A 185 2.42 26.37 -3.06
N VAL A 186 3.33 25.42 -3.27
CA VAL A 186 4.52 25.22 -2.42
C VAL A 186 5.47 26.41 -2.50
N VAL A 187 5.62 27.04 -3.67
CA VAL A 187 6.43 28.26 -3.79
C VAL A 187 5.83 29.40 -2.98
N GLU A 188 4.50 29.55 -3.00
CA GLU A 188 3.79 30.62 -2.29
C GLU A 188 3.74 30.40 -0.77
N HIS A 189 3.56 29.15 -0.31
CA HIS A 189 3.27 28.86 1.11
C HIS A 189 4.39 28.11 1.84
N GLY A 190 5.32 27.49 1.12
CA GLY A 190 6.31 26.56 1.68
C GLY A 190 7.73 27.11 1.82
N LEU A 191 7.96 28.35 1.38
CA LEU A 191 9.29 28.98 1.37
C LEU A 191 9.45 30.12 2.39
N GLU A 192 8.38 30.50 3.08
CA GLU A 192 8.46 31.50 4.15
C GLU A 192 9.03 30.87 5.43
N LYS A 193 10.05 31.53 5.99
CA LYS A 193 10.83 31.08 7.16
C LYS A 193 10.39 31.80 8.42
#